data_AF-A0A380E389-F1
#
_entry.id   AF-A0A380E389-F1
#
_cell.length_a   1.000
_cell.length_b   1.000
_cell.length_c   1.000
_cell.angle_alpha   90.00
_cell.angle_beta   90.00
_cell.angle_gamma   90.00
#
_symmetry.space_group_name_H-M   'P 1'
#
loop_
_entity.id
_entity.type
_entity.pdbx_description
1 polymer ?
#
loop_
_entity_poly.entity_id
_entity_poly.type
_entity_poly.pdbx_seq_one_letter_code
_entity_poly.pdbx_strand_id
1 'polypeptide(L)'
;MVTDLIHLNQFQFNFYAGLNLFEWKYFTYLLLGVFLAVYIMILIYFEILTLTSHPWLNRIIVLILMFLNGFGIYIGRFLRLHSVYFFNEPLHVLNHILESLTLKTAMFVCFMVVMQAAILLFGKGVRLNK
;
A
#
# COMPACT_ATOMS: atom_id res chain seq x y z
N MET A 1 4.10 -1.26 10.85
CA MET A 1 4.41 0.15 11.16
C MET A 1 4.07 0.50 12.61
N VAL A 2 2.80 0.60 13.03
CA VAL A 2 2.47 0.84 14.47
C VAL A 2 2.97 -0.30 15.36
N THR A 3 2.81 -1.55 14.93
CA THR A 3 3.32 -2.73 15.66
C THR A 3 4.86 -2.85 15.65
N ASP A 4 5.54 -2.29 14.65
CA ASP A 4 7.02 -2.28 14.60
C ASP A 4 7.60 -1.23 15.56
N LEU A 5 6.90 -0.10 15.77
CA LEU A 5 7.24 0.90 16.81
C LEU A 5 7.10 0.32 18.23
N ILE A 6 6.13 -0.58 18.44
CA ILE A 6 5.94 -1.31 19.70
C ILE A 6 7.01 -2.40 19.88
N HIS A 7 7.49 -3.04 18.80
CA HIS A 7 8.56 -4.03 18.84
C HIS A 7 9.98 -3.42 18.99
N LEU A 8 10.19 -2.17 18.56
CA LEU A 8 11.49 -1.49 18.65
C LEU A 8 11.82 -0.92 20.03
N ASN A 9 10.93 -1.08 21.03
CA ASN A 9 11.15 -0.69 22.44
C ASN A 9 11.58 0.79 22.65
N GLN A 10 11.40 1.62 21.63
CA GLN A 10 11.74 3.05 21.65
C GLN A 10 10.61 3.87 22.31
N PHE A 11 9.42 3.27 22.42
CA PHE A 11 8.30 3.74 23.23
C PHE A 11 7.79 2.56 24.07
N GLN A 12 7.98 2.63 25.39
CA GLN A 12 7.32 1.71 26.34
C GLN A 12 5.83 2.05 26.34
N PHE A 13 5.07 1.47 25.41
CA PHE A 13 3.64 1.72 25.28
C PHE A 13 2.92 1.11 26.48
N ASN A 14 2.81 1.88 27.55
CA ASN A 14 2.09 1.47 28.75
C ASN A 14 0.60 1.75 28.52
N PHE A 15 -0.18 0.72 28.22
CA PHE A 15 -1.63 0.84 28.03
C PHE A 15 -2.37 1.41 29.27
N TYR A 16 -1.73 1.41 30.44
CA TYR A 16 -2.22 2.02 31.68
C TYR A 16 -1.71 3.44 31.93
N ALA A 17 -0.76 3.93 31.12
CA ALA A 17 -0.41 5.34 31.12
C ALA A 17 -1.58 6.13 30.52
N GLY A 18 -1.90 7.27 31.13
CA GLY A 18 -2.92 8.19 30.62
C GLY A 18 -2.52 8.81 29.27
N LEU A 19 -3.14 9.94 28.94
CA LEU A 19 -2.89 10.64 27.68
C LEU A 19 -1.40 11.07 27.54
N ASN A 20 -0.63 10.37 26.71
CA ASN A 20 0.74 10.76 26.34
C ASN A 20 0.77 11.54 25.01
N LEU A 21 0.80 12.87 25.10
CA LEU A 21 0.78 13.76 23.93
C LEU A 21 1.94 13.54 22.94
N PHE A 22 3.10 13.07 23.40
CA PHE A 22 4.24 12.82 22.52
C PHE A 22 4.00 11.62 21.59
N GLU A 23 3.45 10.52 22.10
CA GLU A 23 3.11 9.34 21.30
C GLU A 23 2.03 9.68 20.27
N TRP A 24 0.99 10.41 20.69
CA TRP A 24 -0.07 10.88 19.80
C TRP A 24 0.46 11.78 18.69
N LYS A 25 1.44 12.66 18.96
CA LYS A 25 2.06 13.50 17.92
C LYS A 25 2.70 12.64 16.81
N TYR A 26 3.54 11.66 17.17
CA TYR A 26 4.21 10.80 16.19
C TYR A 26 3.22 9.90 15.44
N PHE A 27 2.22 9.38 16.15
CA PHE A 27 1.13 8.62 15.53
C PHE A 27 0.38 9.46 14.49
N THR A 28 0.09 10.72 14.80
CA THR A 28 -0.62 11.64 13.89
C THR A 28 0.21 11.91 12.63
N TYR A 29 1.53 12.09 12.74
CA TYR A 29 2.41 12.27 11.58
C TYR A 29 2.44 11.02 10.68
N LEU A 30 2.48 9.82 11.27
CA LEU A 30 2.43 8.58 10.51
C LEU A 30 1.08 8.44 9.78
N LEU A 31 -0.02 8.70 10.49
CA LEU A 31 -1.37 8.64 9.93
C LEU A 31 -1.55 9.64 8.78
N LEU A 32 -1.04 10.86 8.93
CA LEU A 32 -1.04 11.88 7.86
C LEU A 32 -0.32 11.38 6.61
N GLY A 33 0.85 10.74 6.75
CA GLY A 33 1.57 10.16 5.62
C GLY A 33 0.75 9.09 4.88
N VAL A 34 0.07 8.21 5.63
CA VAL A 34 -0.81 7.19 5.06
C VAL A 34 -2.01 7.82 4.33
N PHE A 35 -2.67 8.80 4.94
CA PHE A 35 -3.79 9.50 4.31
C PHE A 35 -3.38 10.26 3.05
N LEU A 36 -2.22 10.94 3.07
CA LEU A 36 -1.68 11.61 1.89
C LEU A 36 -1.43 10.60 0.76
N ALA A 37 -0.82 9.44 1.05
CA ALA A 37 -0.59 8.40 0.07
C ALA A 37 -1.90 7.86 -0.55
N VAL A 38 -2.92 7.61 0.29
CA VAL A 38 -4.25 7.18 -0.17
C VAL A 38 -4.90 8.25 -1.04
N TYR A 39 -4.79 9.53 -0.68
CA TYR A 39 -5.34 10.63 -1.47
C TYR A 39 -4.68 10.73 -2.85
N ILE A 40 -3.34 10.69 -2.91
CA ILE A 40 -2.58 10.70 -4.18
C ILE A 40 -2.96 9.49 -5.04
N MET A 41 -3.07 8.29 -4.44
CA MET A 41 -3.51 7.09 -5.15
C MET A 41 -4.88 7.28 -5.81
N ILE A 42 -5.85 7.85 -5.10
CA ILE A 42 -7.19 8.13 -5.64
C ILE A 42 -7.09 9.09 -6.84
N LEU A 43 -6.31 10.16 -6.73
CA LEU A 43 -6.13 11.13 -7.82
C LEU A 43 -5.53 10.46 -9.08
N ILE A 44 -4.46 9.67 -8.91
CA ILE A 44 -3.81 8.96 -10.01
C ILE A 44 -4.81 8.03 -10.70
N TYR A 45 -5.59 7.26 -9.94
CA TYR A 45 -6.59 6.35 -10.52
C TYR A 45 -7.71 7.08 -11.26
N PHE A 46 -8.12 8.25 -10.79
CA PHE A 46 -9.07 9.08 -11.54
C PHE A 46 -8.50 9.60 -12.84
N GLU A 47 -7.27 10.09 -12.83
CA GLU A 47 -6.59 10.59 -14.03
C GLU A 47 -6.44 9.49 -15.09
N ILE A 48 -6.03 8.29 -14.67
CA ILE A 48 -5.90 7.13 -15.56
C ILE A 48 -7.24 6.69 -16.14
N LEU A 49 -8.33 6.81 -15.37
CA LEU A 49 -9.67 6.52 -15.87
C LEU A 49 -10.11 7.45 -17.02
N THR A 50 -9.57 8.67 -17.09
CA THR A 50 -9.88 9.67 -18.12
C THR A 50 -8.83 9.79 -19.22
N LEU A 51 -7.69 9.10 -19.08
CA LEU A 51 -6.50 9.30 -19.93
C LEU A 51 -6.68 8.80 -21.39
N THR A 52 -7.42 7.71 -21.61
CA THR A 52 -7.66 7.19 -22.97
C THR A 52 -9.13 7.35 -23.38
N SER A 53 -9.37 7.58 -24.67
CA SER A 53 -10.72 7.59 -25.28
C SER A 53 -11.48 6.27 -25.14
N HIS A 54 -10.79 5.16 -24.89
CA HIS A 54 -11.39 3.83 -24.68
C HIS A 54 -11.57 3.53 -23.19
N PRO A 55 -12.81 3.61 -22.64
CA PRO A 55 -13.05 3.47 -21.21
C PRO A 55 -12.79 2.05 -20.68
N TRP A 56 -12.81 1.03 -21.56
CA TRP A 56 -12.47 -0.34 -21.20
C TRP A 56 -10.97 -0.51 -20.92
N LEU A 57 -10.13 0.08 -21.77
CA LEU A 57 -8.68 0.00 -21.64
C LEU A 57 -8.23 0.69 -20.34
N ASN A 58 -8.81 1.85 -20.02
CA ASN A 58 -8.54 2.54 -18.75
C ASN A 58 -8.90 1.70 -17.51
N ARG A 59 -10.02 0.97 -17.54
CA ARG A 59 -10.39 0.07 -16.42
C ARG A 59 -9.42 -1.09 -16.26
N ILE A 60 -8.96 -1.67 -17.37
CA ILE A 60 -7.96 -2.75 -17.36
C ILE A 60 -6.64 -2.24 -16.77
N ILE A 61 -6.19 -1.06 -17.18
CA ILE A 61 -4.96 -0.44 -16.64
C ILE A 61 -5.09 -0.23 -15.13
N VAL A 62 -6.22 0.32 -14.65
CA VAL A 62 -6.45 0.53 -13.21
C VAL A 62 -6.43 -0.80 -12.45
N LEU A 63 -7.08 -1.84 -12.97
CA LEU A 63 -7.04 -3.18 -12.34
C LEU A 63 -5.61 -3.71 -12.26
N ILE A 64 -4.84 -3.62 -13.34
CA ILE A 64 -3.43 -4.04 -13.36
C ILE A 64 -2.64 -3.25 -12.30
N LEU A 65 -2.81 -1.93 -12.25
CA LEU A 65 -2.12 -1.08 -11.27
C LEU A 65 -2.49 -1.39 -9.82
N MET A 66 -3.74 -1.79 -9.54
CA MET A 66 -4.14 -2.23 -8.21
C MET A 66 -3.39 -3.51 -7.80
N PHE A 67 -3.29 -4.48 -8.71
CA PHE A 67 -2.52 -5.70 -8.48
C PHE A 67 -1.03 -5.40 -8.27
N LEU A 68 -0.43 -4.55 -9.12
CA LEU A 68 0.97 -4.14 -9.00
C LEU A 68 1.22 -3.39 -7.68
N ASN A 69 0.30 -2.54 -7.25
CA ASN A 69 0.41 -1.82 -5.98
C ASN A 69 0.36 -2.79 -4.78
N GLY A 70 -0.60 -3.72 -4.78
CA GLY A 70 -0.70 -4.76 -3.76
C GLY A 70 0.55 -5.66 -3.71
N PHE A 71 1.11 -5.99 -4.87
CA PHE A 71 2.35 -6.74 -4.98
C PHE A 71 3.58 -5.95 -4.52
N GLY A 72 3.65 -4.66 -4.86
CA GLY A 72 4.72 -3.76 -4.38
C GLY A 72 4.73 -3.65 -2.84
N ILE A 73 3.55 -3.57 -2.21
CA ILE A 73 3.43 -3.59 -0.75
C ILE A 73 3.91 -4.93 -0.18
N TYR A 74 3.58 -6.06 -0.82
CA TYR A 74 4.07 -7.38 -0.41
C TYR A 74 5.60 -7.46 -0.46
N ILE A 75 6.21 -7.05 -1.58
CA ILE A 75 7.68 -7.04 -1.75
C ILE A 75 8.32 -6.14 -0.67
N GLY A 76 7.82 -4.92 -0.51
CA GLY A 76 8.39 -3.96 0.44
C GLY A 76 8.27 -4.40 1.90
N ARG A 77 7.17 -5.07 2.27
CA ARG A 77 6.91 -5.48 3.66
C ARG A 77 7.56 -6.81 4.04
N PHE A 78 7.45 -7.83 3.18
CA PHE A 78 7.83 -9.21 3.53
C PHE A 78 9.19 -9.61 2.97
N LEU A 79 9.43 -9.29 1.70
CA LEU A 79 10.69 -9.64 1.04
C LEU A 79 11.82 -8.69 1.45
N ARG A 80 11.48 -7.44 1.84
CA ARG A 80 12.41 -6.40 2.34
C ARG A 80 13.71 -6.37 1.54
N LEU A 81 13.58 -6.36 0.22
CA LEU A 81 14.73 -6.38 -0.68
C LEU A 81 15.65 -5.21 -0.36
N HIS A 82 16.87 -5.51 0.06
CA HIS A 82 17.88 -4.47 0.22
C HIS A 82 18.28 -3.97 -1.17
N SER A 83 18.33 -2.65 -1.38
CA SER A 83 18.63 -2.06 -2.69
C SER A 83 19.93 -2.57 -3.28
N VAL A 84 20.89 -2.97 -2.43
CA VAL A 84 22.18 -3.56 -2.79
C VAL A 84 22.05 -4.88 -3.57
N TYR A 85 21.07 -5.74 -3.24
CA TYR A 85 20.90 -7.03 -3.93
C TYR A 85 20.34 -6.90 -5.34
N PHE A 86 19.63 -5.79 -5.64
CA PHE A 86 19.10 -5.53 -6.98
C PHE A 86 20.22 -5.29 -8.00
N PHE A 87 21.34 -4.69 -7.56
CA PHE A 87 22.48 -4.36 -8.42
C PHE A 87 23.51 -5.49 -8.51
N ASN A 88 23.70 -6.26 -7.44
CA ASN A 88 24.69 -7.35 -7.44
C ASN A 88 24.17 -8.65 -8.06
N GLU A 89 22.90 -9.04 -7.84
CA GLU A 89 22.39 -10.36 -8.27
C GLU A 89 20.90 -10.30 -8.71
N PRO A 90 20.59 -9.66 -9.85
CA PRO A 90 19.20 -9.44 -10.29
C PRO A 90 18.42 -10.74 -10.55
N LEU A 91 19.09 -11.80 -10.98
CA LEU A 91 18.46 -13.12 -11.23
C LEU A 91 18.09 -13.85 -9.92
N HIS A 92 18.89 -13.68 -8.87
CA HIS A 92 18.63 -14.31 -7.58
C HIS A 92 17.45 -13.65 -6.87
N VAL A 93 17.32 -12.32 -7.00
CA VAL A 93 16.17 -11.56 -6.51
C VAL A 93 14.88 -12.00 -7.22
N LEU A 94 14.89 -12.18 -8.54
CA LEU A 94 13.72 -12.64 -9.30
C LEU A 94 13.29 -14.07 -8.90
N ASN A 95 14.24 -14.99 -8.73
CA ASN A 95 13.93 -16.34 -8.27
C ASN A 95 13.33 -16.32 -6.86
N HIS A 96 13.84 -15.47 -5.96
CA HIS A 96 13.28 -15.35 -4.62
C HIS A 96 11.87 -14.73 -4.61
N ILE A 97 11.58 -13.82 -5.53
CA ILE A 97 10.21 -13.29 -5.75
C ILE A 97 9.28 -14.40 -6.26
N LEU A 98 9.74 -15.22 -7.21
CA LEU A 98 8.96 -16.31 -7.80
C LEU A 98 8.72 -17.48 -6.82
N GLU A 99 9.72 -17.83 -6.01
CA GLU A 99 9.57 -18.85 -4.96
C GLU A 99 8.68 -18.37 -3.81
N SER A 100 8.74 -17.07 -3.48
CA SER A 100 7.86 -16.47 -2.47
C SER A 100 6.44 -16.17 -2.97
N LEU A 101 6.16 -16.45 -4.25
CA LEU A 101 4.84 -16.36 -4.89
C LEU A 101 3.98 -17.58 -4.51
N THR A 102 3.74 -17.74 -3.21
CA THR A 102 2.87 -18.78 -2.66
C THR A 102 1.39 -18.35 -2.72
N LEU A 103 0.46 -19.30 -2.58
CA LEU A 103 -0.99 -19.06 -2.43
C LEU A 103 -1.31 -17.95 -1.40
N LYS A 104 -0.54 -17.87 -0.32
CA LYS A 104 -0.67 -16.83 0.73
C LYS A 104 -0.41 -15.42 0.19
N THR A 105 0.57 -15.27 -0.69
CA THR A 105 0.91 -14.00 -1.36
C THR A 105 -0.23 -13.55 -2.27
N ALA A 106 -0.79 -14.48 -3.05
CA ALA A 106 -1.95 -14.20 -3.90
C ALA A 106 -3.17 -13.77 -3.09
N MET A 107 -3.47 -14.44 -1.96
CA MET A 107 -4.55 -14.03 -1.06
C MET A 107 -4.32 -12.64 -0.46
N PHE A 108 -3.09 -12.32 -0.05
CA PHE A 108 -2.74 -10.99 0.45
C PHE A 108 -2.96 -9.90 -0.60
N VAL A 109 -2.46 -10.10 -1.83
CA VAL A 109 -2.65 -9.16 -2.92
C VAL A 109 -4.14 -8.99 -3.24
N CYS A 110 -4.92 -10.06 -3.21
CA CYS A 110 -6.37 -9.99 -3.39
C CYS A 110 -7.05 -9.11 -2.33
N PHE A 111 -6.71 -9.26 -1.04
CA PHE A 111 -7.23 -8.38 0.00
C PHE A 111 -6.85 -6.91 -0.24
N MET A 112 -5.61 -6.64 -0.67
CA MET A 112 -5.17 -5.28 -0.99
C MET A 112 -5.94 -4.67 -2.17
N VAL A 113 -6.21 -5.46 -3.21
CA VAL A 113 -7.01 -5.04 -4.36
C VAL A 113 -8.45 -4.74 -3.94
N VAL A 114 -9.08 -5.60 -3.13
CA VAL A 114 -10.44 -5.37 -2.60
C VAL A 114 -10.50 -4.09 -1.78
N MET A 115 -9.51 -3.84 -0.92
CA MET A 115 -9.43 -2.61 -0.13
C MET A 115 -9.29 -1.36 -1.03
N GLN A 116 -8.40 -1.39 -2.02
CA GLN A 116 -8.22 -0.27 -2.96
C GLN A 116 -9.47 -0.03 -3.81
N ALA A 117 -10.15 -1.11 -4.24
CA ALA A 117 -11.40 -1.02 -4.97
C ALA A 117 -12.52 -0.38 -4.13
N ALA A 118 -12.65 -0.75 -2.85
CA ALA A 118 -13.60 -0.13 -1.93
C ALA A 118 -13.34 1.37 -1.79
N ILE A 119 -12.07 1.78 -1.59
CA ILE A 119 -11.66 3.19 -1.51
C ILE A 119 -12.03 3.95 -2.80
N LEU A 120 -11.79 3.34 -3.97
CA LEU A 120 -12.16 3.96 -5.25
C LEU A 120 -13.68 4.08 -5.44
N LEU A 121 -14.47 3.11 -4.99
CA LEU A 121 -15.93 3.19 -5.04
C LEU A 121 -16.43 4.36 -4.19
N PHE A 122 -15.90 4.52 -2.98
CA PHE A 122 -16.22 5.69 -2.14
C PHE A 122 -15.80 7.00 -2.80
N GLY A 123 -14.59 7.07 -3.36
CA GLY A 123 -14.13 8.26 -4.08
C GLY A 123 -14.99 8.62 -5.29
N LYS A 124 -15.44 7.61 -6.06
CA LYS A 124 -16.34 7.81 -7.20
C LYS A 124 -17.72 8.31 -6.76
N GLY A 125 -18.27 7.75 -5.69
CA GLY A 125 -19.55 8.17 -5.12
C GLY A 125 -19.60 9.66 -4.78
N VAL A 126 -18.49 10.22 -4.29
CA VAL A 126 -18.40 11.66 -3.96
C VAL A 126 -18.36 12.55 -5.22
N ARG A 127 -17.79 12.06 -6.33
CA ARG A 127 -17.58 12.85 -7.56
C ARG A 127 -18.73 12.79 -8.57
N LEU A 128 -19.61 11.78 -8.47
CA LEU A 128 -20.80 11.60 -9.33
C LEU A 128 -21.94 12.58 -9.01
N ASN A 129 -21.79 13.41 -7.98
CA ASN A 129 -22.79 14.41 -7.57
C ASN A 129 -22.50 15.82 -8.14
N LYS A 130 -21.74 15.90 -9.24
CA LYS A 130 -21.55 17.09 -10.07
C LYS A 130 -21.97 16.77 -11.48
#